data_AF-A0A8T5QJU6-F1
#
_entry.id   AF-A0A8T5QJU6-F1
#
_cell.length_a   1.000
_cell.length_b   1.000
_cell.length_c   1.000
_cell.angle_alpha   90.00
_cell.angle_beta   90.00
_cell.angle_gamma   90.00
#
_symmetry.space_group_name_H-M   'P 1'
#
loop_
_entity.id
_entity.type
_entity.pdbx_description
1 polymer ?
#
loop_
_entity_poly.entity_id
_entity_poly.type
_entity_poly.pdbx_seq_one_letter_code
_entity_poly.pdbx_strand_id
1 'polypeptide(L)' 'MGVVRIDDNLDKEIEAILKRPENKYKYPSKTILLNMIIHEHLQKQKKKGK' A
#
# COMPACT_ATOMS: atom_id res chain seq x y z
N MET A 1 18.26 -6.50 -2.31
CA MET A 1 16.80 -6.21 -2.36
C MET A 1 16.17 -6.76 -1.09
N GLY A 2 15.49 -5.94 -0.29
CA GLY A 2 14.78 -6.42 0.90
C GLY A 2 13.47 -7.09 0.49
N VAL A 3 13.16 -8.25 1.08
CA VAL A 3 11.88 -8.95 0.87
C VAL A 3 10.94 -8.55 2.00
N VAL A 4 9.77 -8.03 1.64
CA VAL A 4 8.69 -7.76 2.60
C VAL A 4 7.72 -8.93 2.52
N ARG A 5 7.53 -9.62 3.65
CA ARG A 5 6.52 -10.68 3.78
C ARG A 5 5.23 -10.05 4.28
N ILE A 6 4.15 -10.32 3.57
CA ILE A 6 2.80 -9.93 3.93
C ILE A 6 1.93 -11.17 4.04
N ASP A 7 0.92 -11.10 4.90
CA ASP A 7 -0.05 -12.17 5.08
C ASP A 7 -0.84 -12.39 3.77
N ASP A 8 -1.17 -13.65 3.46
CA ASP A 8 -1.89 -14.01 2.23
C ASP A 8 -3.29 -13.39 2.16
N ASN A 9 -3.94 -13.13 3.30
CA ASN A 9 -5.24 -12.46 3.30
C ASN A 9 -5.09 -10.98 2.98
N LEU A 10 -4.06 -10.34 3.55
CA LEU A 10 -3.73 -8.95 3.23
C LEU A 10 -3.36 -8.79 1.75
N ASP A 11 -2.66 -9.78 1.18
CA ASP A 11 -2.32 -9.83 -0.23
C ASP A 11 -3.57 -9.81 -1.13
N LYS A 12 -4.57 -10.64 -0.78
CA LYS A 12 -5.87 -10.72 -1.48
C LYS A 12 -6.67 -9.43 -1.35
N GLU A 13 -6.66 -8.79 -0.19
CA GLU A 13 -7.33 -7.51 0.02
C GLU A 13 -6.72 -6.41 -0.84
N ILE A 14 -5.38 -6.34 -0.91
CA ILE A 14 -4.66 -5.38 -1.76
C ILE A 14 -5.00 -5.61 -3.24
N GLU A 15 -4.99 -6.86 -3.70
CA GLU A 15 -5.40 -7.23 -5.05
C GLU A 15 -6.86 -6.82 -5.35
N ALA A 16 -7.77 -7.03 -4.39
CA ALA A 16 -9.16 -6.63 -4.54
C ALA A 16 -9.32 -5.11 -4.65
N ILE A 17 -8.51 -4.33 -3.92
CA ILE A 17 -8.50 -2.86 -4.00
C ILE A 17 -8.00 -2.38 -5.37
N LEU A 18 -6.95 -3.01 -5.91
CA LEU A 18 -6.40 -2.66 -7.23
C LEU A 18 -7.37 -2.97 -8.37
N LYS A 19 -8.18 -4.03 -8.23
CA LYS A 19 -9.19 -4.42 -9.22
C LYS A 19 -10.42 -3.51 -9.24
N ARG A 20 -10.58 -2.61 -8.25
CA ARG A 20 -11.71 -1.67 -8.27
C ARG A 20 -11.53 -0.65 -9.41
N PRO A 21 -12.57 -0.39 -10.22
CA PRO A 21 -12.48 0.49 -11.38
C PRO A 21 -12.10 1.93 -11.01
N GLU A 22 -12.47 2.39 -9.82
CA GLU A 22 -12.07 3.68 -9.25
C GLU A 22 -10.55 3.82 -9.00
N ASN A 23 -9.84 2.70 -8.84
CA ASN A 23 -8.41 2.67 -8.48
C ASN A 23 -7.50 2.36 -9.67
N LYS A 24 -8.07 1.98 -10.83
CA LYS A 24 -7.35 1.56 -12.04
C LYS A 24 -6.29 2.57 -12.51
N TYR A 25 -6.56 3.87 -12.35
CA TYR A 25 -5.65 4.95 -12.75
C TYR A 25 -4.89 5.57 -11.58
N LYS A 26 -5.29 5.25 -10.34
CA LYS A 26 -4.72 5.84 -9.13
C LYS A 26 -3.52 5.02 -8.62
N TYR A 27 -3.56 3.70 -8.83
CA TYR A 27 -2.51 2.77 -8.40
C TYR A 27 -2.16 1.81 -9.53
N PRO A 28 -1.16 2.16 -10.37
CA PRO A 28 -0.80 1.36 -11.56
C PRO A 28 -0.25 -0.03 -11.23
N SER A 29 0.25 -0.22 -10.01
CA SER A 29 0.75 -1.50 -9.53
C SER A 29 0.61 -1.65 -8.02
N LYS A 30 0.62 -2.89 -7.57
CA LYS A 30 0.64 -3.26 -6.16
C LYS A 30 1.79 -2.62 -5.38
N THR A 31 2.98 -2.58 -5.99
CA THR A 31 4.16 -1.94 -5.39
C THR A 31 3.94 -0.45 -5.17
N ILE A 32 3.30 0.25 -6.13
CA ILE A 32 3.01 1.68 -6.00
C ILE A 32 2.01 1.93 -4.86
N LEU A 33 0.95 1.13 -4.79
CA LEU A 33 -0.04 1.21 -3.71
C LEU A 33 0.61 1.00 -2.34
N LEU A 34 1.37 -0.08 -2.17
CA LEU A 34 2.08 -0.39 -0.93
C LEU A 34 3.04 0.73 -0.52
N ASN A 35 3.82 1.26 -1.47
CA ASN A 35 4.75 2.36 -1.20
C ASN A 35 4.02 3.63 -0.74
N MET A 36 2.87 3.95 -1.33
CA MET A 36 2.06 5.09 -0.89
C MET A 36 1.54 4.90 0.54
N ILE A 37 0.98 3.73 0.85
CA ILE A 37 0.44 3.43 2.18
C ILE A 37 1.56 3.51 3.23
N ILE A 38 2.71 2.90 2.97
CA ILE A 38 3.87 2.92 3.87
C ILE A 38 4.35 4.36 4.05
N HIS A 39 4.48 5.11 2.95
CA HIS A 39 4.91 6.50 3.02
C HIS A 39 3.95 7.38 3.85
N GLU A 40 2.64 7.29 3.63
CA GLU A 40 1.65 8.02 4.42
C GLU A 40 1.71 7.64 5.90
N HIS A 41 1.88 6.35 6.20
CA HIS A 41 1.99 5.89 7.58
C HIS A 41 3.24 6.44 8.27
N LEU A 42 4.40 6.40 7.60
CA LEU A 42 5.65 6.95 8.11
C LEU A 42 5.57 8.47 8.32
N GLN A 43 4.93 9.19 7.40
CA GLN A 43 4.70 10.64 7.53
C GLN A 43 3.80 10.96 8.73
N LYS A 44 2.73 10.18 8.94
CA LYS A 44 1.84 10.32 10.11
C LYS A 44 2.59 10.04 11.42
N GLN A 45 3.44 9.02 11.47
CA GLN A 45 4.27 8.74 12.65
C GLN A 45 5.27 9.88 12.93
N LYS A 46 5.95 10.39 11.89
CA LYS A 46 6.87 11.54 12.03
C LYS A 46 6.18 12.80 12.56
N LYS A 47 4.91 13.02 12.20
CA LYS A 47 4.11 14.15 12.69
C LYS A 47 3.58 13.96 14.12
N LYS A 48 3.37 12.72 14.57
CA LYS A 48 2.92 12.40 15.94
C LYS A 48 4.05 12.40 16.97
N GLY A 49 5.30 12.23 16.54
CA GLY A 49 6.48 12.27 17.41
C GLY A 49 7.10 13.65 17.58
N LYS A 50 6.36 14.74 17.32
CA LYS A 50 6.84 16.12 17.44
C LYS A 50 6.06 16.87 18.51
#